data_AF-A0A5J4TCT9-F1
#
_entry.id   AF-A0A5J4TCT9-F1
#
_cell.length_a   1.000
_cell.length_b   1.000
_cell.length_c   1.000
_cell.angle_alpha   90.00
_cell.angle_beta   90.00
_cell.angle_gamma   90.00
#
_symmetry.space_group_name_H-M   'P 1'
#
loop_
_entity.id
_entity.type
_entity.pdbx_description
1 polymer ?
#
loop_
_entity_poly.entity_id
_entity_poly.type
_entity_poly.pdbx_seq_one_letter_code
_entity_poly.pdbx_strand_id
1 'polypeptide(L)'
;TPSPACQLQGGIQQAEAPLFVPYVDKVEGKVSNDGYGSDITFVGHHLVRCTYIRYEICEKYKVKEGEVLTEEQEADRQQHCQVGLLENGIQWNDEMNAIVQTRYKIVRKWKVMEAVLYFGDEKQTQKFDVRTDKMSTG
;
A
#
# COMPACT_ATOMS: atom_id res chain seq x y z
N THR A 1 -10.96 10.85 19.60
CA THR A 1 -11.78 11.48 18.55
C THR A 1 -12.37 10.35 17.73
N PRO A 2 -13.70 10.29 17.48
CA PRO A 2 -14.24 9.21 16.66
C PRO A 2 -13.59 9.32 15.27
N SER A 3 -13.03 8.22 14.77
CA SER A 3 -12.48 8.13 13.41
C SER A 3 -13.54 8.61 12.43
N PRO A 4 -13.19 9.41 11.39
CA PRO A 4 -14.16 9.85 10.41
C PRO A 4 -14.82 8.60 9.81
N ALA A 5 -16.12 8.43 10.09
CA ALA A 5 -16.89 7.33 9.55
C ALA A 5 -16.91 7.48 8.03
N CYS A 6 -16.50 6.44 7.29
CA CYS A 6 -16.64 6.34 5.84
C CYS A 6 -18.10 6.66 5.48
N GLN A 7 -18.37 7.89 5.02
CA GLN A 7 -19.67 8.26 4.48
C GLN A 7 -19.70 7.77 3.04
N LEU A 8 -20.15 6.52 2.86
CA LEU A 8 -20.53 6.00 1.56
C LEU A 8 -21.56 6.99 0.95
N GLN A 9 -21.26 7.58 -0.21
CA GLN A 9 -22.13 8.57 -0.84
C GLN A 9 -23.12 7.90 -1.81
N GLY A 10 -24.28 8.51 -2.03
CA GLY A 10 -25.32 7.98 -2.93
C GLY A 10 -26.15 6.85 -2.31
N GLY A 11 -26.73 5.98 -3.14
CA GLY A 11 -27.65 4.90 -2.72
C GLY A 11 -27.03 3.78 -1.87
N ILE A 12 -25.75 3.88 -1.52
CA ILE A 12 -24.98 2.90 -0.75
C ILE A 12 -24.64 3.41 0.66
N GLN A 13 -25.20 4.55 1.09
CA GLN A 13 -24.94 5.18 2.39
C GLN A 13 -25.29 4.30 3.62
N GLN A 14 -26.06 3.22 3.43
CA GLN A 14 -26.43 2.26 4.47
C GLN A 14 -25.81 0.87 4.29
N ALA A 15 -24.90 0.70 3.34
CA ALA A 15 -24.18 -0.56 3.17
C ALA A 15 -23.24 -0.77 4.37
N GLU A 16 -23.36 -1.93 5.03
CA GLU A 16 -22.41 -2.31 6.06
C GLU A 16 -21.00 -2.41 5.42
N ALA A 17 -20.01 -1.79 6.07
CA ALA A 17 -18.59 -1.82 5.70
C ALA A 17 -18.01 -3.14 5.13
N PRO A 18 -18.48 -4.36 5.48
CA PRO A 18 -18.12 -5.62 4.81
C PRO A 18 -18.31 -5.69 3.28
N LEU A 19 -19.04 -4.77 2.64
CA LEU A 19 -19.25 -4.85 1.18
C LEU A 19 -18.03 -4.41 0.33
N PHE A 20 -17.07 -3.70 0.91
CA PHE A 20 -15.91 -3.17 0.18
C PHE A 20 -14.59 -3.73 0.73
N VAL A 21 -14.48 -5.06 0.74
CA VAL A 21 -13.20 -5.73 1.03
C VAL A 21 -12.29 -5.57 -0.20
N PRO A 22 -11.18 -4.82 -0.08
CA PRO A 22 -10.26 -4.66 -1.20
C PRO A 22 -9.58 -5.99 -1.49
N TYR A 23 -9.48 -6.31 -2.77
CA TYR A 23 -8.69 -7.43 -3.26
C TYR A 23 -7.62 -6.89 -4.19
N VAL A 24 -6.36 -7.25 -3.95
CA VAL A 24 -5.22 -6.79 -4.75
C VAL A 24 -4.76 -7.96 -5.61
N ASP A 25 -4.81 -7.80 -6.92
CA ASP A 25 -4.30 -8.79 -7.87
C ASP A 25 -2.77 -8.73 -7.94
N LYS A 26 -2.23 -7.52 -8.00
CA LYS A 26 -0.79 -7.26 -8.09
C LYS A 26 -0.45 -5.86 -7.62
N VAL A 27 0.83 -5.69 -7.31
CA VAL A 27 1.42 -4.38 -7.03
C VAL A 27 2.63 -4.18 -7.92
N GLU A 28 2.66 -3.06 -8.62
CA GLU A 28 3.75 -2.70 -9.53
C GLU A 28 4.52 -1.51 -8.96
N GLY A 29 5.81 -1.45 -9.22
CA GLY A 29 6.66 -0.35 -8.79
C GLY A 29 7.51 0.18 -9.92
N LYS A 30 7.55 1.50 -10.09
CA LYS A 30 8.45 2.18 -11.01
C LYS A 30 9.15 3.33 -10.30
N VAL A 31 10.33 3.72 -10.77
CA VAL A 31 10.96 4.96 -10.30
C VAL A 31 10.04 6.13 -10.64
N SER A 32 9.77 7.00 -9.66
CA SER A 32 8.96 8.20 -9.87
C SER A 32 9.58 9.12 -10.91
N ASN A 33 8.76 9.81 -11.69
CA ASN A 33 9.22 10.72 -12.74
C ASN A 33 10.14 11.86 -12.22
N ASP A 34 9.96 12.27 -10.96
CA ASP A 34 10.80 13.28 -10.32
C ASP A 34 12.15 12.74 -9.83
N GLY A 35 12.37 11.42 -9.88
CA GLY A 35 13.60 10.77 -9.42
C GLY A 35 13.76 10.76 -7.90
N TYR A 36 12.74 11.11 -7.11
CA TYR A 36 12.80 11.18 -5.65
C TYR A 36 12.02 10.08 -4.92
N GLY A 37 11.66 9.01 -5.62
CA GLY A 37 11.02 7.85 -5.02
C GLY A 37 10.56 6.80 -6.01
N SER A 38 9.52 6.07 -5.64
CA SER A 38 8.87 5.10 -6.52
C SER A 38 7.37 5.31 -6.56
N ASP A 39 6.77 5.23 -7.74
CA ASP A 39 5.33 5.16 -7.89
C ASP A 39 4.93 3.69 -7.73
N ILE A 40 4.03 3.43 -6.79
CA ILE A 40 3.53 2.11 -6.46
C ILE A 40 2.07 2.03 -6.90
N THR A 41 1.79 1.16 -7.86
CA THR A 41 0.45 0.94 -8.41
C THR A 41 -0.14 -0.32 -7.80
N PHE A 42 -1.22 -0.17 -7.03
CA PHE A 42 -2.08 -1.26 -6.62
C PHE A 42 -3.11 -1.51 -7.72
N VAL A 43 -3.16 -2.73 -8.23
CA VAL A 43 -4.15 -3.20 -9.22
C VAL A 43 -5.02 -4.24 -8.53
N GLY A 44 -6.34 -4.09 -8.62
CA GLY A 44 -7.27 -4.95 -7.92
C GLY A 44 -8.73 -4.57 -8.09
N HIS A 45 -9.49 -4.82 -7.04
CA HIS A 45 -10.93 -4.58 -6.95
C HIS A 45 -11.29 -3.94 -5.60
N HIS A 46 -12.35 -3.13 -5.61
CA HIS A 46 -12.88 -2.44 -4.43
C HIS A 46 -11.84 -1.59 -3.69
N LEU A 47 -10.93 -0.93 -4.42
CA LEU A 47 -9.99 0.04 -3.86
C LEU A 47 -10.69 1.36 -3.53
N VAL A 48 -11.79 1.36 -2.79
CA VAL A 48 -12.71 2.50 -2.63
C VAL A 48 -12.06 3.74 -1.98
N ARG A 49 -12.48 4.96 -2.42
CA ARG A 49 -12.09 6.24 -1.81
C ARG A 49 -13.04 6.62 -0.67
N CYS A 50 -12.83 6.07 0.52
CA CYS A 50 -13.63 6.47 1.68
C CYS A 50 -12.85 6.55 3.00
N THR A 51 -11.60 7.03 2.97
CA THR A 51 -10.70 7.09 4.14
C THR A 51 -10.47 5.73 4.83
N TYR A 52 -10.85 4.64 4.17
CA TYR A 52 -10.97 3.31 4.77
C TYR A 52 -9.78 2.40 4.48
N ILE A 53 -8.99 2.72 3.45
CA ILE A 53 -7.86 1.92 3.00
C ILE A 53 -6.57 2.69 3.25
N ARG A 54 -5.73 2.14 4.12
CA ARG A 54 -4.38 2.62 4.42
C ARG A 54 -3.38 1.72 3.69
N TYR A 55 -2.42 2.30 2.99
CA TYR A 55 -1.28 1.54 2.49
C TYR A 55 -0.13 1.59 3.49
N GLU A 56 0.66 0.54 3.48
CA GLU A 56 1.97 0.49 4.10
C GLU A 56 2.95 -0.10 3.09
N ILE A 57 4.02 0.63 2.83
CA ILE A 57 5.08 0.22 1.92
C ILE A 57 6.39 0.31 2.69
N CYS A 58 7.00 -0.84 2.93
CA CYS A 58 8.21 -0.95 3.72
C CYS A 58 9.34 -1.55 2.92
N GLU A 59 10.55 -1.30 3.38
CA GLU A 59 11.70 -2.08 2.99
C GLU A 59 11.52 -3.56 3.36
N LYS A 60 11.80 -4.47 2.41
CA LYS A 60 11.74 -5.90 2.70
C LYS A 60 13.04 -6.36 3.38
N TYR A 61 12.93 -6.74 4.65
CA TYR A 61 14.03 -7.33 5.39
C TYR A 61 14.34 -8.74 4.89
N LYS A 62 15.62 -9.07 4.81
CA LYS A 62 16.07 -10.43 4.52
C LYS A 62 16.08 -11.24 5.81
N VAL A 63 15.08 -12.09 5.96
CA VAL A 63 15.02 -13.11 7.03
C VAL A 63 15.25 -14.48 6.40
N LYS A 64 15.82 -15.42 7.16
CA LYS A 64 15.90 -16.81 6.70
C LYS A 64 14.50 -17.42 6.68
N GLU A 65 14.32 -18.42 5.82
CA GLU A 65 13.05 -19.12 5.72
C GLU A 65 12.65 -19.75 7.06
N GLY A 66 11.45 -19.43 7.55
CA GLY A 66 10.94 -19.88 8.86
C GLY A 66 11.34 -19.00 10.05
N GLU A 67 12.17 -17.98 9.87
CA GLU A 67 12.50 -17.02 10.92
C GLU A 67 11.59 -15.79 10.85
N VAL A 68 11.19 -15.28 12.02
CA VAL A 68 10.50 -14.00 12.18
C VAL A 68 11.50 -12.89 12.49
N LEU A 69 11.14 -11.64 12.17
CA LEU A 69 11.94 -10.49 12.56
C LEU A 69 12.02 -10.39 14.09
N THR A 70 13.18 -10.02 14.61
CA THR A 70 13.32 -9.63 16.01
C THR A 70 12.60 -8.29 16.25
N GLU A 71 12.30 -7.97 17.52
CA GLU A 71 11.69 -6.67 17.86
C GLU A 71 12.55 -5.49 17.38
N GLU A 72 13.87 -5.60 17.45
CA GLU A 72 14.80 -4.59 16.95
C GLU A 72 14.72 -4.44 15.43
N GLN A 73 14.67 -5.56 14.70
CA GLN A 73 14.52 -5.53 13.24
C GLN A 73 13.15 -4.99 12.82
N GLU A 74 12.10 -5.28 13.57
CA GLU A 74 10.77 -4.76 13.31
C GLU A 74 10.70 -3.25 13.59
N ALA A 75 11.31 -2.78 14.68
CA ALA A 75 11.41 -1.36 15.01
C ALA A 75 12.22 -0.59 13.95
N ASP A 76 13.32 -1.16 13.47
CA ASP A 76 14.12 -0.62 12.37
C ASP A 76 13.32 -0.60 11.06
N ARG A 77 12.63 -1.70 10.74
CA ARG A 77 11.74 -1.81 9.56
C ARG A 77 10.67 -0.72 9.56
N GLN A 78 10.05 -0.45 10.70
CA GLN A 78 9.02 0.58 10.84
C GLN A 78 9.54 1.99 10.54
N GLN A 79 10.81 2.29 10.83
CA GLN A 79 11.42 3.55 10.42
C GLN A 79 11.57 3.66 8.90
N HIS A 80 11.58 2.52 8.22
CA HIS A 80 11.71 2.42 6.76
C HIS A 80 10.37 2.12 6.06
N CYS A 81 9.25 2.38 6.76
CA CYS A 81 7.91 2.23 6.24
C CYS A 81 7.32 3.58 5.87
N GLN A 82 6.70 3.66 4.70
CA GLN A 82 5.80 4.74 4.35
C GLN A 82 4.35 4.27 4.52
N VAL A 83 3.59 5.01 5.31
CA VAL A 83 2.18 4.75 5.55
C VAL A 83 1.36 5.96 5.10
N GLY A 84 0.21 5.71 4.51
CA GLY A 84 -0.72 6.77 4.12
C GLY A 84 -2.08 6.22 3.72
N LEU A 85 -3.05 7.11 3.50
CA LEU A 85 -4.35 6.72 2.96
C LEU A 85 -4.23 6.52 1.45
N LEU A 86 -4.83 5.46 0.93
CA LEU A 86 -4.79 5.13 -0.50
C LEU A 86 -5.43 6.22 -1.36
N GLU A 87 -6.44 6.91 -0.81
CA GLU A 87 -7.12 8.04 -1.47
C GLU A 87 -6.22 9.27 -1.67
N ASN A 88 -5.12 9.39 -0.91
CA ASN A 88 -4.11 10.44 -1.06
C ASN A 88 -3.08 10.09 -2.13
N GLY A 89 -3.30 9.02 -2.91
CA GLY A 89 -2.49 8.65 -4.05
C GLY A 89 -2.46 9.72 -5.15
N ILE A 90 -1.48 9.64 -6.04
CA ILE A 90 -1.31 10.55 -7.17
C ILE A 90 -2.41 10.33 -8.22
N GLN A 91 -2.84 9.08 -8.37
CA GLN A 91 -3.88 8.71 -9.32
C GLN A 91 -4.72 7.59 -8.75
N TRP A 92 -6.01 7.62 -9.06
CA TRP A 92 -6.92 6.56 -8.72
C TRP A 92 -8.01 6.48 -9.78
N ASN A 93 -8.15 5.32 -10.41
CA ASN A 93 -9.04 5.09 -11.52
C ASN A 93 -10.03 3.98 -11.13
N ASP A 94 -11.31 4.34 -11.08
CA ASP A 94 -12.45 3.42 -11.16
C ASP A 94 -12.42 2.25 -10.16
N GLU A 95 -11.94 2.46 -8.93
CA GLU A 95 -11.87 1.45 -7.85
C GLU A 95 -11.01 0.21 -8.16
N MET A 96 -10.37 0.16 -9.33
CA MET A 96 -9.54 -0.95 -9.76
C MET A 96 -8.04 -0.66 -9.68
N ASN A 97 -7.67 0.62 -9.79
CA ASN A 97 -6.26 1.02 -9.78
C ASN A 97 -6.04 2.23 -8.89
N ALA A 98 -5.03 2.15 -8.01
CA ALA A 98 -4.60 3.25 -7.17
C ALA A 98 -3.07 3.37 -7.21
N ILE A 99 -2.56 4.58 -7.43
CA ILE A 99 -1.13 4.87 -7.52
C ILE A 99 -0.75 5.77 -6.36
N VAL A 100 0.22 5.34 -5.55
CA VAL A 100 0.79 6.14 -4.45
C VAL A 100 2.27 6.39 -4.71
N GLN A 101 2.77 7.52 -4.24
CA GLN A 101 4.19 7.85 -4.38
C GLN A 101 4.93 7.55 -3.07
N THR A 102 5.97 6.73 -3.12
CA THR A 102 6.93 6.60 -2.02
C THR A 102 8.03 7.63 -2.15
N ARG A 103 8.71 7.96 -1.04
CA ARG A 103 9.86 8.87 -1.03
C ARG A 103 11.13 8.17 -0.55
N TYR A 104 12.22 8.31 -1.30
CA TYR A 104 13.48 7.60 -1.00
C TYR A 104 14.06 7.88 0.38
N LYS A 105 13.73 9.00 1.04
CA LYS A 105 14.17 9.24 2.43
C LYS A 105 13.54 8.26 3.43
N ILE A 106 12.33 7.79 3.15
CA ILE A 106 11.53 6.93 4.03
C ILE A 106 11.80 5.45 3.70
N VAL A 107 12.10 5.10 2.45
CA VAL A 107 12.30 3.70 2.02
C VAL A 107 13.71 3.46 1.43
N ARG A 108 14.74 4.06 2.04
CA ARG A 108 16.10 4.19 1.45
C ARG A 108 16.71 2.86 0.98
N LYS A 109 17.08 2.78 -0.31
CA LYS A 109 18.10 1.88 -0.93
C LYS A 109 17.71 0.44 -1.36
N TRP A 110 16.50 0.13 -1.83
CA TRP A 110 16.17 -1.30 -2.06
C TRP A 110 15.62 -1.69 -3.44
N LYS A 111 16.10 -2.88 -3.86
CA LYS A 111 15.66 -3.65 -5.04
C LYS A 111 14.28 -4.27 -4.85
N VAL A 112 13.84 -4.46 -3.60
CA VAL A 112 12.55 -5.08 -3.25
C VAL A 112 11.94 -4.38 -2.03
N MET A 113 10.68 -3.96 -2.16
CA MET A 113 9.82 -3.43 -1.10
C MET A 113 8.70 -4.44 -0.82
N GLU A 114 8.06 -4.32 0.33
CA GLU A 114 6.83 -5.03 0.67
C GLU A 114 5.68 -4.04 0.77
N ALA A 115 4.60 -4.29 0.03
CA ALA A 115 3.40 -3.44 0.02
C ALA A 115 2.19 -4.22 0.55
N VAL A 116 1.38 -3.58 1.38
CA VAL A 116 0.15 -4.13 1.95
C VAL A 116 -0.91 -3.04 2.11
N LEU A 117 -2.17 -3.41 1.97
CA LEU A 117 -3.31 -2.54 2.30
C LEU A 117 -3.97 -3.00 3.59
N TYR A 118 -4.22 -2.05 4.48
CA TYR A 118 -5.01 -2.19 5.69
C TYR A 118 -6.39 -1.57 5.47
N PHE A 119 -7.44 -2.23 5.96
CA PHE A 119 -8.82 -1.79 5.83
C PHE A 119 -9.69 -2.25 7.01
N GLY A 120 -10.73 -1.48 7.32
CA GLY A 120 -11.63 -1.79 8.44
C GLY A 120 -10.93 -1.82 9.79
N ASP A 121 -11.22 -2.86 10.59
CA ASP A 121 -10.61 -3.10 11.89
C ASP A 121 -9.17 -3.66 11.74
N GLU A 122 -8.31 -2.94 11.02
CA GLU A 122 -6.90 -3.32 10.74
C GLU A 122 -6.73 -4.68 10.04
N LYS A 123 -7.73 -5.12 9.26
CA LYS A 123 -7.56 -6.28 8.37
C LYS A 123 -6.58 -5.92 7.27
N GLN A 124 -5.80 -6.90 6.83
CA GLN A 124 -4.78 -6.69 5.79
C GLN A 124 -5.06 -7.54 4.56
N THR A 125 -4.67 -7.03 3.39
CA THR A 125 -4.52 -7.84 2.19
C THR A 125 -3.31 -8.76 2.31
N GLN A 126 -3.11 -9.61 1.30
CA GLN A 126 -1.80 -10.20 1.04
C GLN A 126 -0.71 -9.11 0.98
N LYS A 127 0.50 -9.50 1.40
CA LYS A 127 1.74 -8.74 1.20
C LYS A 127 2.32 -9.00 -0.19
N PHE A 128 2.76 -7.94 -0.86
CA PHE A 128 3.31 -8.02 -2.22
C PHE A 128 4.75 -7.53 -2.25
N ASP A 129 5.62 -8.34 -2.85
CA ASP A 129 6.98 -7.92 -3.17
C ASP A 129 6.97 -6.99 -4.39
N VAL A 130 7.39 -5.75 -4.20
CA VAL A 130 7.46 -4.75 -5.26
C VAL A 130 8.91 -4.49 -5.62
N ARG A 131 9.24 -4.65 -6.91
CA ARG A 131 10.59 -4.40 -7.43
C ARG A 131 10.57 -3.26 -8.43
N THR A 132 11.49 -2.33 -8.29
CA THR A 132 11.67 -1.19 -9.21
C THR A 132 12.77 -1.44 -10.24
N ASP A 133 13.51 -2.55 -10.13
CA ASP A 133 14.66 -2.92 -10.98
C ASP A 133 14.31 -3.84 -12.16
N LYS A 134 13.14 -4.49 -12.15
CA LYS A 134 12.66 -5.33 -13.26
C LYS A 134 11.75 -4.55 -14.21
N MET A 135 12.32 -3.66 -15.00
CA MET A 135 11.73 -3.28 -16.28
C MET A 135 12.80 -3.45 -17.35
N SER A 136 12.77 -4.61 -18.02
CA SER A 136 13.37 -4.73 -19.34
C SER A 136 12.59 -3.78 -20.25
N THR A 137 13.27 -2.75 -20.75
CA THR A 137 12.87 -2.07 -21.97
C THR A 137 12.80 -3.14 -23.07
N GLY A 138 11.58 -3.58 -23.39
CA GLY A 138 11.27 -4.22 -24.65
C GLY A 138 10.86 -3.15 -25.65
#